data_AF-A0A6V7HZM0-F1
#
_entry.id   AF-A0A6V7HZM0-F1
#
_cell.length_a   1.000
_cell.length_b   1.000
_cell.length_c   1.000
_cell.angle_alpha   90.00
_cell.angle_beta   90.00
_cell.angle_gamma   90.00
#
_symmetry.space_group_name_H-M   'P 1'
#
loop_
_entity.id
_entity.type
_entity.pdbx_description
1 polymer ?
#
loop_
_entity_poly.entity_id
_entity_poly.type
_entity_poly.pdbx_seq_one_letter_code
_entity_poly.pdbx_strand_id
1 'polypeptide(L)'
;LGPNVSIGQNVKLGAGVRIRESIVLENSQIESHSMVLHSIIGRGSAIGEWARVEGTPCDPNPDKPFAKMENLPLFNLNGKLNPSISIL
;
A
#
# COMPACT_ATOMS: atom_id res chain seq x y z
N LEU A 1 1.34 -11.43 6.53
CA LEU A 1 0.30 -10.94 5.60
C LEU A 1 -0.84 -10.38 6.44
N GLY A 2 -1.31 -9.18 6.12
CA GLY A 2 -2.43 -8.52 6.79
C GLY A 2 -3.79 -8.85 6.14
N PRO A 3 -4.86 -8.15 6.54
CA PRO A 3 -6.19 -8.33 5.95
C PRO A 3 -6.24 -7.92 4.47
N ASN A 4 -7.19 -8.52 3.75
CA ASN A 4 -7.50 -8.25 2.34
C ASN A 4 -6.27 -8.33 1.43
N VAL A 5 -5.53 -9.44 1.54
CA VAL A 5 -4.35 -9.70 0.73
C VAL A 5 -4.57 -10.90 -0.18
N SER A 6 -4.30 -10.72 -1.48
CA SER A 6 -4.28 -11.79 -2.47
C SER A 6 -2.85 -11.97 -2.99
N ILE A 7 -2.34 -13.19 -2.96
CA ILE A 7 -0.99 -13.53 -3.43
C ILE A 7 -1.11 -14.49 -4.62
N GLY A 8 -0.56 -14.08 -5.76
CA GLY A 8 -0.50 -14.86 -6.99
C GLY A 8 0.50 -16.01 -6.91
N GLN A 9 0.45 -16.88 -7.91
CA GLN A 9 1.33 -18.05 -8.00
C GLN A 9 2.80 -17.65 -8.09
N ASN A 10 3.69 -18.43 -7.46
CA ASN A 10 5.15 -18.25 -7.49
C ASN A 10 5.67 -16.92 -6.94
N VAL A 11 4.85 -16.17 -6.21
CA VAL A 11 5.31 -14.95 -5.53
C VAL A 11 6.30 -15.33 -4.42
N LYS A 12 7.42 -14.62 -4.35
CA LYS A 12 8.43 -14.77 -3.30
C LYS A 12 8.34 -13.60 -2.32
N LEU A 13 8.20 -13.89 -1.03
CA LEU A 13 8.14 -12.89 0.03
C LEU A 13 9.33 -13.07 0.99
N GLY A 14 10.11 -12.02 1.18
CA GLY A 14 11.22 -11.95 2.13
C GLY A 14 10.76 -11.86 3.58
N ALA A 15 11.71 -11.97 4.50
CA ALA A 15 11.44 -11.93 5.93
C ALA A 15 10.95 -10.54 6.35
N GLY A 16 9.95 -10.48 7.24
CA GLY A 16 9.45 -9.20 7.76
C GLY A 16 8.62 -8.35 6.79
N VAL A 17 8.28 -8.88 5.61
CA VAL A 17 7.38 -8.23 4.64
C VAL A 17 5.99 -7.99 5.25
N ARG A 18 5.47 -6.77 5.08
CA ARG A 18 4.14 -6.36 5.55
C ARG A 18 3.27 -5.98 4.35
N ILE A 19 2.17 -6.70 4.14
CA ILE A 19 1.23 -6.46 3.04
C ILE A 19 -0.17 -6.32 3.62
N ARG A 20 -0.95 -5.32 3.18
CA ARG A 20 -2.35 -5.09 3.63
C ARG A 20 -3.16 -4.40 2.53
N GLU A 21 -4.45 -4.72 2.40
CA GLU A 21 -5.35 -4.15 1.37
C GLU A 21 -4.72 -4.20 -0.05
N SER A 22 -4.12 -5.33 -0.44
CA SER A 22 -3.27 -5.38 -1.63
C SER A 22 -3.34 -6.70 -2.39
N ILE A 23 -3.07 -6.65 -3.70
CA ILE A 23 -2.96 -7.82 -4.58
C ILE A 23 -1.54 -7.89 -5.11
N VAL A 24 -0.88 -9.04 -4.99
CA VAL A 24 0.44 -9.29 -5.60
C VAL A 24 0.29 -10.32 -6.70
N LEU A 25 0.53 -9.94 -7.95
CA LEU A 25 0.37 -10.83 -9.09
C LEU A 25 1.56 -11.78 -9.27
N GLU A 26 1.33 -12.79 -10.09
CA GLU A 26 2.19 -13.96 -10.32
C GLU A 26 3.67 -13.62 -10.56
N ASN A 27 4.56 -14.51 -10.11
CA ASN A 27 6.02 -14.45 -10.33
C ASN A 27 6.72 -13.19 -9.80
N SER A 28 6.07 -12.43 -8.91
CA SER A 28 6.68 -11.23 -8.30
C SER A 28 7.57 -11.58 -7.10
N GLN A 29 8.54 -10.71 -6.81
CA GLN A 29 9.46 -10.84 -5.69
C GLN A 29 9.35 -9.60 -4.80
N ILE A 30 9.09 -9.80 -3.51
CA ILE A 30 9.08 -8.74 -2.50
C ILE A 30 10.14 -9.06 -1.48
N GLU A 31 11.20 -8.26 -1.46
CA GLU A 31 12.36 -8.45 -0.59
C GLU A 31 12.07 -8.12 0.88
N SER A 32 13.01 -8.47 1.75
CA SER A 32 12.85 -8.39 3.21
C SER A 32 12.49 -6.99 3.70
N HIS A 33 11.76 -6.93 4.81
CA HIS A 33 11.37 -5.71 5.53
C HIS A 33 10.56 -4.67 4.73
N SER A 34 10.16 -4.99 3.50
CA SER A 34 9.36 -4.11 2.67
C SER A 34 7.88 -4.07 3.07
N MET A 35 7.21 -3.01 2.67
CA MET A 35 5.81 -2.74 3.01
C MET A 35 5.00 -2.42 1.76
N VAL A 36 3.85 -3.10 1.60
CA VAL A 36 2.89 -2.88 0.51
C VAL A 36 1.51 -2.61 1.10
N LEU A 37 0.93 -1.45 0.79
CA LEU A 37 -0.36 -1.00 1.31
C LEU A 37 -1.23 -0.50 0.16
N HIS A 38 -2.52 -0.86 0.16
CA HIS A 38 -3.52 -0.29 -0.76
C HIS A 38 -3.11 -0.37 -2.25
N SER A 39 -2.46 -1.47 -2.67
CA SER A 39 -1.76 -1.54 -3.97
C SER A 39 -2.01 -2.83 -4.74
N ILE A 40 -1.87 -2.75 -6.07
CA ILE A 40 -1.76 -3.93 -6.94
C ILE A 40 -0.33 -3.99 -7.49
N ILE A 41 0.41 -5.04 -7.16
CA ILE A 41 1.76 -5.30 -7.66
C ILE A 41 1.66 -6.13 -8.95
N GLY A 42 2.18 -5.59 -10.05
CA GLY A 42 2.14 -6.20 -11.38
C GLY A 42 2.88 -7.54 -11.47
N ARG A 43 2.55 -8.37 -12.46
CA ARG A 43 3.20 -9.68 -12.69
C ARG A 43 4.70 -9.52 -12.90
N GLY A 44 5.52 -10.40 -12.31
CA GLY A 44 6.98 -10.38 -12.49
C GLY A 44 7.69 -9.16 -11.90
N SER A 45 7.04 -8.39 -11.03
CA SER A 45 7.64 -7.19 -10.43
C SER A 45 8.62 -7.54 -9.32
N ALA A 46 9.59 -6.68 -9.09
CA ALA A 46 10.52 -6.79 -7.96
C ALA A 46 10.39 -5.55 -7.05
N ILE A 47 10.13 -5.77 -5.77
CA ILE A 47 10.13 -4.74 -4.73
C ILE A 47 11.38 -4.96 -3.87
N GLY A 48 12.30 -4.00 -3.90
CA GLY A 48 13.58 -4.06 -3.17
C GLY A 48 13.41 -4.06 -1.65
N GLU A 49 14.48 -4.40 -0.94
CA GLU A 49 14.50 -4.48 0.53
C GLU A 49 14.22 -3.10 1.15
N TRP A 50 13.49 -3.06 2.27
CA TRP A 50 13.09 -1.82 2.97
C TRP A 50 12.22 -0.86 2.15
N ALA A 51 11.76 -1.27 0.96
CA ALA A 51 10.92 -0.42 0.12
C ALA A 51 9.51 -0.29 0.69
N ARG A 52 8.91 0.88 0.48
CA ARG A 52 7.52 1.17 0.81
C ARG A 52 6.73 1.48 -0.45
N VAL A 53 5.72 0.67 -0.73
CA VAL A 53 4.75 0.88 -1.83
C VAL A 53 3.39 1.13 -1.21
N GLU A 54 2.85 2.32 -1.46
CA GLU A 54 1.58 2.75 -0.90
C GLU A 54 0.73 3.38 -2.00
N GLY A 55 -0.40 2.75 -2.29
CA GLY A 55 -1.45 3.34 -3.12
C GLY A 55 -2.34 4.25 -2.27
N THR A 56 -3.16 5.05 -2.93
CA THR A 56 -4.09 5.94 -2.21
C THR A 56 -5.49 5.33 -2.24
N PRO A 57 -6.11 5.05 -1.08
CA PRO A 57 -7.49 4.55 -1.04
C PRO A 57 -8.53 5.65 -1.33
N CYS A 58 -8.14 6.92 -1.24
CA CYS A 58 -8.99 8.08 -1.50
C CYS A 58 -8.64 8.69 -2.85
N ASP A 59 -9.13 8.11 -3.94
CA ASP A 59 -8.97 8.70 -5.26
C ASP A 59 -9.93 9.90 -5.44
N PRO A 60 -9.48 10.95 -6.16
CA PRO A 60 -10.38 12.00 -6.61
C PRO A 60 -11.40 11.37 -7.57
N ASN A 61 -12.70 11.60 -7.32
CA ASN A 61 -13.77 11.08 -8.18
C ASN A 61 -13.50 11.47 -9.64
N PRO A 62 -13.27 10.50 -10.55
CA PRO A 62 -12.92 10.78 -11.94
C PRO A 62 -14.03 11.50 -12.70
N ASP A 63 -15.28 11.39 -12.24
CA ASP A 63 -16.44 12.06 -12.84
C ASP A 63 -16.59 13.53 -12.38
N LYS A 64 -15.78 14.00 -11.43
CA LYS A 64 -15.85 15.37 -10.90
C LYS A 64 -14.66 16.20 -11.41
N PRO A 65 -14.91 17.25 -12.22
CA PRO A 65 -13.85 18.14 -12.70
C PRO A 65 -13.05 18.74 -11.55
N PHE A 66 -11.73 18.72 -11.65
CA PHE A 66 -10.81 19.26 -10.64
C PHE A 66 -10.98 18.61 -9.25
N ALA A 67 -11.48 17.38 -9.18
CA ALA A 67 -11.53 16.63 -7.94
C ALA A 67 -10.14 16.56 -7.32
N LYS A 68 -10.04 17.04 -6.07
CA LYS A 68 -8.84 16.92 -5.25
C LYS A 68 -8.98 15.66 -4.40
N MET A 69 -7.85 15.03 -4.10
CA MET A 69 -7.83 14.04 -3.02
C MET A 69 -8.33 14.68 -1.74
N GLU A 70 -9.28 14.02 -1.09
CA GLU A 70 -9.70 14.40 0.25
C GLU A 70 -8.63 13.93 1.23
N ASN A 71 -7.71 14.84 1.56
CA ASN A 71 -6.72 14.60 2.59
C ASN A 71 -7.34 14.88 3.96
N LEU A 72 -7.47 13.83 4.78
CA LEU A 72 -7.76 14.01 6.19
C LEU A 72 -6.63 14.82 6.85
N PRO A 73 -6.95 15.72 7.80
CA PRO A 73 -5.92 16.45 8.52
C PRO A 73 -4.96 15.49 9.24
N LEU A 74 -3.68 15.86 9.34
CA LEU A 74 -2.65 15.02 9.97
C LEU A 74 -2.97 14.71 11.45
N PHE A 75 -3.52 15.70 12.14
CA PHE A 75 -3.92 15.61 13.53
C PHE A 75 -5.44 15.64 13.65
N ASN A 76 -5.98 14.86 14.59
CA ASN A 76 -7.38 14.96 14.96
C ASN A 76 -7.64 16.19 15.84
N LEU A 77 -8.92 16.44 16.15
CA LEU A 77 -9.35 17.56 16.99
C LEU A 77 -8.73 17.55 18.41
N ASN A 78 -8.20 16.41 18.85
CA ASN A 78 -7.51 16.25 20.13
C ASN A 78 -5.98 16.44 20.01
N GLY A 79 -5.48 16.87 18.86
CA GLY A 79 -4.05 17.07 18.60
C GLY A 79 -3.23 15.79 18.42
N LYS A 80 -3.87 14.62 18.30
CA LYS A 80 -3.17 13.33 18.09
C LYS A 80 -3.07 13.01 16.60
N LEU A 81 -1.98 12.35 16.20
CA LEU A 81 -1.82 11.82 14.84
C LEU A 81 -2.92 10.83 14.51
N ASN A 82 -3.47 10.93 13.29
CA ASN A 82 -4.43 9.95 12.81
C ASN A 82 -3.74 8.58 12.57
N PRO A 83 -4.24 7.47 13.15
CA PRO A 83 -3.55 6.18 13.25
C PRO A 83 -3.40 5.38 11.94
N SER A 84 -3.59 6.02 10.80
CA SER A 84 -3.39 5.42 9.48
C SER A 84 -2.54 6.28 8.55
N ILE A 85 -2.04 7.44 9.01
CA ILE A 85 -1.12 8.25 8.22
C ILE A 85 0.30 7.72 8.41
N SER A 86 0.82 7.22 7.30
CA SER A 86 2.23 7.10 7.02
C SER A 86 2.79 8.52 6.95
N ILE A 87 3.64 8.91 7.91
CA ILE A 87 4.33 10.20 7.83
C ILE A 87 5.32 10.09 6.67
N LEU A 88 5.04 10.81 5.58
CA LEU A 88 5.96 10.98 4.45
C LEU A 88 6.80 12.24 4.64
#